data_AF-A0AAF0CN86-F1
#
_entry.id   AF-A0AAF0CN86-F1
#
_cell.length_a   1.000
_cell.length_b   1.000
_cell.length_c   1.000
_cell.angle_alpha   90.00
_cell.angle_beta   90.00
_cell.angle_gamma   90.00
#
_symmetry.space_group_name_H-M   'P 1'
#
loop_
_entity.id
_entity.type
_entity.pdbx_description
1 polymer ?
#
loop_
_entity_poly.entity_id
_entity_poly.type
_entity_poly.pdbx_seq_one_letter_code
_entity_poly.pdbx_strand_id
1 'polypeptide(L)'
;MQPRPSTLAEVADRASSLEHFGRELADWLHTVRGLGSRPALGQTIAERPRLLARKFPEGALADATLAAYADYLAERIRIAPPRWCFEPERISPDPWFGVDGPRSRRFALRDSPPAFKRRNLFTPNPDLPVRLRRGRPPVSLETKRANNRARQRRFQLRRKALLSDLLQRAIPNDEST
;
A
#
# COMPACT_ATOMS: atom_id res chain seq x y z
N MET A 1 6.47 22.36 2.92
CA MET A 1 6.90 21.06 2.35
C MET A 1 5.65 20.19 2.28
N GLN A 2 5.13 19.89 1.09
CA GLN A 2 3.93 19.07 0.98
C GLN A 2 4.26 17.60 1.30
N PRO A 3 3.39 16.86 2.01
CA PRO A 3 3.60 15.44 2.27
C PRO A 3 3.49 14.64 0.96
N ARG A 4 4.28 13.57 0.83
CA ARG A 4 4.22 12.68 -0.35
C ARG A 4 2.81 12.10 -0.54
N PRO A 5 2.36 11.88 -1.78
CA PRO A 5 1.06 11.30 -2.05
C PRO A 5 0.97 9.88 -1.47
N SER A 6 -0.14 9.62 -0.78
CA SER A 6 -0.40 8.32 -0.16
C SER A 6 -1.18 7.36 -1.06
N THR A 7 -1.97 7.90 -1.99
CA THR A 7 -2.80 7.17 -2.94
C THR A 7 -2.57 7.62 -4.38
N LEU A 8 -2.96 6.80 -5.34
CA LEU A 8 -3.00 7.20 -6.75
C LEU A 8 -4.03 8.31 -7.04
N ALA A 9 -5.07 8.44 -6.20
CA ALA A 9 -6.02 9.53 -6.30
C ALA A 9 -5.37 10.87 -5.96
N GLU A 10 -4.54 10.93 -4.92
CA GLU A 10 -3.76 12.13 -4.58
C GLU A 10 -2.78 12.52 -5.70
N VAL A 11 -2.14 11.55 -6.36
CA VAL A 11 -1.28 11.81 -7.53
C VAL A 11 -2.07 12.53 -8.63
N ALA A 12 -3.27 12.03 -8.96
CA ALA A 12 -4.12 12.64 -9.97
C ALA A 12 -4.64 14.03 -9.56
N ASP A 13 -4.95 14.23 -8.28
CA ASP A 13 -5.43 15.51 -7.80
C ASP A 13 -4.37 16.60 -7.90
N ARG A 14 -3.11 16.26 -7.59
CA ARG A 14 -1.97 17.20 -7.60
C ARG A 14 -1.40 17.44 -8.99
N ALA A 15 -1.43 16.43 -9.86
CA ALA A 15 -0.87 16.54 -11.20
C ALA A 15 -1.51 17.69 -12.00
N SER A 16 -0.64 18.54 -12.56
CA SER A 16 -0.99 19.70 -13.40
C SER A 16 -0.36 19.65 -14.79
N SER A 17 0.64 18.78 -15.00
CA SER A 17 1.32 18.50 -16.26
C SER A 17 1.88 17.09 -16.24
N LEU A 18 2.33 16.57 -17.38
CA LEU A 18 2.95 15.25 -17.45
C LEU A 18 4.24 15.15 -16.62
N GLU A 19 5.07 16.20 -16.61
CA GLU A 19 6.28 16.23 -15.79
C GLU A 19 5.96 16.23 -14.29
N HIS A 20 4.99 17.04 -13.87
CA HIS A 20 4.55 17.07 -12.47
C HIS A 20 3.95 15.72 -12.06
N PHE A 21 3.14 15.11 -12.94
CA PHE A 21 2.62 13.75 -12.76
C PHE A 21 3.73 12.73 -12.53
N GLY A 22 4.80 12.76 -13.33
CA GLY A 22 5.93 11.83 -13.18
C GLY A 22 6.60 11.96 -11.80
N ARG A 23 6.74 13.18 -11.28
CA ARG A 23 7.30 13.43 -9.94
C ARG A 23 6.37 12.93 -8.82
N GLU A 24 5.07 13.24 -8.91
CA GLU A 24 4.08 12.77 -7.93
C GLU A 24 3.96 11.23 -7.94
N LEU A 25 4.02 10.60 -9.12
CA LEU A 25 4.04 9.15 -9.25
C LEU A 25 5.30 8.54 -8.62
N ALA A 26 6.46 9.18 -8.80
CA ALA A 26 7.71 8.74 -8.19
C ALA A 26 7.66 8.86 -6.64
N ASP A 27 7.08 9.95 -6.11
CA ASP A 27 6.86 10.09 -4.67
C ASP A 27 5.85 9.06 -4.13
N TRP A 28 4.81 8.70 -4.89
CA TRP A 28 3.91 7.60 -4.53
C TRP A 28 4.64 6.25 -4.52
N LEU A 29 5.50 5.96 -5.49
CA LEU A 29 6.34 4.75 -5.49
C LEU A 29 7.26 4.70 -4.26
N HIS A 30 7.74 5.86 -3.80
CA HIS A 30 8.46 5.96 -2.54
C HIS A 30 7.58 5.62 -1.34
N THR A 31 6.34 6.10 -1.29
CA THR A 31 5.36 5.70 -0.26
C THR A 31 5.14 4.17 -0.27
N VAL A 32 4.91 3.59 -1.45
CA VAL A 32 4.71 2.13 -1.65
C VAL A 32 5.89 1.32 -1.10
N ARG A 33 7.13 1.79 -1.31
CA ARG A 33 8.35 1.13 -0.80
C ARG A 33 8.37 0.98 0.72
N GLY A 34 7.76 1.92 1.45
CA GLY A 34 7.65 1.88 2.91
C GLY A 34 6.59 0.89 3.42
N LEU A 35 5.64 0.50 2.56
CA LEU A 35 4.51 -0.35 2.93
C LEU A 35 4.87 -1.83 2.81
N GLY A 36 4.50 -2.60 3.85
CA GLY A 36 4.84 -4.02 3.94
C GLY A 36 3.64 -4.97 4.01
N SER A 37 2.42 -4.44 4.10
CA SER A 37 1.20 -5.24 4.26
C SER A 37 0.29 -5.11 3.04
N ARG A 38 -0.37 -6.23 2.67
CA ARG A 38 -1.32 -6.25 1.54
C ARG A 38 -2.48 -5.25 1.72
N PRO A 39 -3.11 -5.13 2.91
CA PRO A 39 -4.19 -4.17 3.08
C PRO A 39 -3.73 -2.72 2.90
N ALA A 40 -2.55 -2.36 3.43
CA ALA A 40 -2.02 -1.01 3.27
C ALA A 40 -1.69 -0.70 1.80
N LEU A 41 -1.09 -1.64 1.08
CA LEU A 41 -0.84 -1.51 -0.35
C LEU A 41 -2.13 -1.44 -1.17
N GLY A 42 -3.16 -2.20 -0.80
CA GLY A 42 -4.48 -2.12 -1.44
C GLY A 42 -5.17 -0.77 -1.24
N GLN A 43 -5.00 -0.14 -0.08
CA GLN A 43 -5.57 1.18 0.20
C GLN A 43 -4.99 2.28 -0.71
N THR A 44 -3.73 2.17 -1.14
CA THR A 44 -3.11 3.20 -2.01
C THR A 44 -3.71 3.25 -3.42
N ILE A 45 -4.47 2.21 -3.81
CA ILE A 45 -5.09 2.08 -5.14
C ILE A 45 -6.62 1.93 -5.08
N ALA A 46 -7.21 1.92 -3.88
CA ALA A 46 -8.63 1.63 -3.71
C ALA A 46 -9.51 2.75 -4.27
N GLU A 47 -9.16 3.99 -3.97
CA GLU A 47 -9.88 5.17 -4.42
C GLU A 47 -9.70 5.39 -5.92
N ARG A 48 -10.80 5.70 -6.62
CA ARG A 48 -10.79 6.01 -8.05
C ARG A 48 -10.18 7.41 -8.26
N PRO A 49 -9.04 7.55 -8.95
CA PRO A 49 -8.44 8.85 -9.21
C PRO A 49 -9.34 9.73 -10.10
N ARG A 50 -9.20 11.06 -10.05
CA ARG A 50 -9.84 11.92 -11.05
C ARG A 50 -9.23 11.70 -12.44
N LEU A 51 -9.98 11.98 -13.50
CA LEU A 51 -9.47 11.91 -14.87
C LEU A 51 -8.58 13.12 -15.17
N LEU A 52 -7.38 12.85 -15.68
CA LEU A 52 -6.37 13.82 -16.06
C LEU A 52 -6.48 14.24 -17.53
N ALA A 53 -7.13 13.46 -18.39
CA ALA A 53 -7.30 13.73 -19.82
C ALA A 53 -7.88 15.12 -20.14
N ARG A 54 -8.59 15.75 -19.20
CA ARG A 54 -9.12 17.12 -19.34
C ARG A 54 -8.29 18.20 -18.65
N LYS A 55 -7.26 17.84 -17.89
CA LYS A 55 -6.39 18.79 -17.17
C LYS A 55 -5.20 19.26 -18.03
N PHE A 56 -4.59 18.35 -18.80
CA PHE A 56 -3.45 18.66 -19.66
C PHE A 56 -3.39 17.70 -20.87
N PRO A 57 -2.67 18.04 -21.96
CA PRO A 57 -2.74 17.32 -23.24
C PRO A 57 -2.43 15.82 -23.13
N GLU A 58 -1.42 15.45 -22.34
CA GLU A 58 -0.99 14.06 -22.13
C GLU A 58 -1.73 13.37 -20.98
N GLY A 59 -2.85 13.96 -20.53
CA GLY A 59 -3.60 13.46 -19.38
C GLY A 59 -4.15 12.05 -19.57
N ALA A 60 -4.52 11.67 -20.80
CA ALA A 60 -4.98 10.31 -21.11
C ALA A 60 -3.87 9.26 -20.91
N LEU A 61 -2.62 9.60 -21.24
CA LEU A 61 -1.46 8.76 -20.96
C LEU A 61 -1.24 8.60 -19.46
N ALA A 62 -1.38 9.70 -18.69
CA ALA A 62 -1.28 9.67 -17.24
C ALA A 62 -2.40 8.82 -16.60
N ASP A 63 -3.63 8.96 -17.07
CA ASP A 63 -4.77 8.15 -16.64
C ASP A 63 -4.56 6.65 -16.88
N ALA A 64 -4.05 6.29 -18.06
CA ALA A 64 -3.68 4.92 -18.40
C ALA A 64 -2.55 4.39 -17.51
N THR A 65 -1.58 5.23 -17.20
CA THR A 65 -0.44 4.89 -16.33
C THR A 65 -0.92 4.59 -14.92
N LEU A 66 -1.79 5.42 -14.33
CA LEU A 66 -2.37 5.18 -13.00
C LEU A 66 -3.08 3.83 -12.92
N ALA A 67 -3.91 3.51 -13.92
CA ALA A 67 -4.62 2.25 -13.96
C ALA A 67 -3.72 1.03 -14.19
N ALA A 68 -2.66 1.18 -15.01
CA ALA A 68 -1.66 0.13 -15.19
C ALA A 68 -0.92 -0.17 -13.89
N TYR A 69 -0.53 0.87 -13.13
CA TYR A 69 0.11 0.72 -11.84
C TYR A 69 -0.79 0.08 -10.79
N ALA A 70 -2.08 0.45 -10.75
CA ALA A 70 -3.04 -0.14 -9.83
C ALA A 70 -3.27 -1.63 -10.11
N ASP A 71 -3.49 -2.00 -11.38
CA ASP A 71 -3.66 -3.39 -11.80
C ASP A 71 -2.38 -4.20 -11.54
N TYR A 72 -1.21 -3.66 -11.91
CA TYR A 72 0.07 -4.31 -11.68
C TYR A 72 0.38 -4.50 -10.19
N LEU A 73 0.07 -3.51 -9.34
CA LEU A 73 0.22 -3.63 -7.90
C LEU A 73 -0.72 -4.70 -7.32
N ALA A 74 -2.00 -4.71 -7.74
CA ALA A 74 -2.98 -5.69 -7.29
C ALA A 74 -2.56 -7.13 -7.62
N GLU A 75 -2.06 -7.36 -8.84
CA GLU A 75 -1.48 -8.64 -9.28
C GLU A 75 -0.32 -9.06 -8.36
N ARG A 76 0.62 -8.13 -8.10
CA ARG A 76 1.82 -8.42 -7.30
C ARG A 76 1.52 -8.73 -5.83
N ILE A 77 0.47 -8.13 -5.26
CA ILE A 77 0.04 -8.41 -3.88
C ILE A 77 -1.04 -9.50 -3.78
N ARG A 78 -1.51 -10.02 -4.92
CA ARG A 78 -2.55 -11.06 -5.06
C ARG A 78 -3.90 -10.66 -4.47
N ILE A 79 -4.38 -9.47 -4.82
CA ILE A 79 -5.76 -9.03 -4.54
C ILE A 79 -6.51 -8.79 -5.85
N ALA A 80 -7.83 -8.66 -5.78
CA ALA A 80 -8.62 -8.24 -6.93
C ALA A 80 -8.27 -6.79 -7.31
N PRO A 81 -7.98 -6.50 -8.59
CA PRO A 81 -7.73 -5.14 -9.05
C PRO A 81 -9.00 -4.28 -8.90
N PRO A 82 -8.85 -2.98 -8.56
CA PRO A 82 -9.98 -2.06 -8.49
C PRO A 82 -10.71 -1.98 -9.83
N ARG A 83 -12.06 -1.97 -9.80
CA ARG A 83 -12.88 -1.94 -11.02
C ARG A 83 -12.56 -0.76 -11.94
N TRP A 84 -12.25 0.40 -11.35
CA TRP A 84 -11.94 1.62 -12.09
C TRP A 84 -10.73 1.45 -13.02
N CYS A 85 -9.84 0.50 -12.76
CA CYS A 85 -8.66 0.27 -13.60
C CYS A 85 -9.06 -0.19 -15.02
N PHE A 86 -10.25 -0.77 -15.19
CA PHE A 86 -10.74 -1.34 -16.46
C PHE A 86 -11.65 -0.40 -17.23
N GLU A 87 -11.84 0.82 -16.76
CA GLU A 87 -12.63 1.84 -17.45
C GLU A 87 -11.98 2.21 -18.79
N PRO A 88 -12.75 2.38 -19.88
CA PRO A 88 -12.19 2.73 -21.19
C PRO A 88 -11.36 4.02 -21.19
N GLU A 89 -11.72 4.99 -20.33
CA GLU A 89 -11.00 6.25 -20.14
C GLU A 89 -9.60 6.05 -19.51
N ARG A 90 -9.27 4.84 -19.05
CA ARG A 90 -7.98 4.44 -18.48
C ARG A 90 -7.12 3.64 -19.46
N ILE A 91 -7.45 3.69 -20.73
CA ILE A 91 -6.67 3.08 -21.82
C ILE A 91 -6.12 4.23 -22.65
N SER A 92 -4.81 4.23 -22.89
CA SER A 92 -4.20 5.23 -23.75
C SER A 92 -4.76 5.07 -25.16
N PRO A 93 -5.26 6.15 -25.81
CA PRO A 93 -5.79 6.06 -27.16
C PRO A 93 -4.73 5.59 -28.15
N ASP A 94 -3.51 6.10 -27.99
CA ASP A 94 -2.36 5.75 -28.80
C ASP A 94 -1.37 4.86 -28.04
N PRO A 95 -0.73 3.87 -28.72
CA PRO A 95 0.40 3.11 -28.20
C PRO A 95 1.54 4.02 -27.71
N TRP A 96 1.87 3.92 -26.41
CA TRP A 96 3.00 4.61 -25.82
C TRP A 96 4.14 3.65 -25.51
N PHE A 97 5.36 4.03 -25.89
CA PHE A 97 6.57 3.26 -25.68
C PHE A 97 7.53 4.01 -24.77
N GLY A 98 7.93 3.39 -23.66
CA GLY A 98 8.96 3.94 -22.77
C GLY A 98 10.40 3.73 -23.28
N VAL A 99 10.57 3.36 -24.55
CA VAL A 99 11.86 3.07 -25.19
C VAL A 99 11.88 3.60 -26.62
N ASP A 100 13.07 4.01 -27.06
CA ASP A 100 13.30 4.51 -28.40
C ASP A 100 13.85 3.43 -29.36
N GLY A 101 13.49 3.56 -30.63
CA GLY A 101 13.99 2.72 -31.71
C GLY A 101 13.10 1.49 -32.03
N PRO A 102 12.94 1.10 -33.31
CA PRO A 102 12.05 0.01 -33.71
C PRO A 102 12.36 -1.35 -33.06
N ARG A 103 13.65 -1.67 -32.87
CA ARG A 103 14.07 -2.93 -32.25
C ARG A 103 13.70 -2.98 -30.77
N SER A 104 13.93 -1.91 -30.03
CA SER A 104 13.56 -1.78 -28.62
C SER A 104 12.04 -1.84 -28.43
N ARG A 105 11.27 -1.21 -29.33
CA ARG A 105 9.80 -1.28 -29.31
C ARG A 105 9.29 -2.71 -29.49
N ARG A 106 9.91 -3.52 -30.35
CA ARG A 106 9.57 -4.97 -30.47
C ARG A 106 9.80 -5.72 -29.16
N PHE A 107 10.89 -5.43 -28.46
CA PHE A 107 11.13 -6.00 -27.14
C PHE A 107 10.11 -5.51 -26.11
N ALA A 108 9.77 -4.22 -26.10
CA ALA A 108 8.73 -3.68 -25.22
C ALA A 108 7.36 -4.34 -25.48
N LEU A 109 6.97 -4.55 -26.74
CA LEU A 109 5.73 -5.29 -27.09
C LEU A 109 5.73 -6.71 -26.53
N ARG A 110 6.88 -7.39 -26.48
CA ARG A 110 7.00 -8.74 -25.95
C ARG A 110 7.03 -8.76 -24.42
N ASP A 111 7.81 -7.88 -23.81
CA ASP A 111 8.25 -8.01 -22.42
C ASP A 111 7.43 -7.16 -21.43
N SER A 112 6.62 -6.21 -21.91
CA SER A 112 5.80 -5.38 -21.01
C SER A 112 4.80 -6.22 -20.19
N PRO A 113 4.56 -5.90 -18.91
CA PRO A 113 3.57 -6.64 -18.13
C PRO A 113 2.15 -6.54 -18.72
N PRO A 114 1.30 -7.57 -18.56
CA PRO A 114 -0.07 -7.56 -19.07
C PRO A 114 -0.90 -6.35 -18.62
N ALA A 115 -0.72 -5.89 -17.37
CA ALA A 115 -1.36 -4.69 -16.82
C ALA A 115 -1.05 -3.42 -17.63
N PHE A 116 0.15 -3.30 -18.20
CA PHE A 116 0.54 -2.17 -19.04
C PHE A 116 0.08 -2.36 -20.48
N LYS A 117 0.25 -3.58 -21.05
CA LYS A 117 -0.15 -3.91 -22.42
C LYS A 117 -1.63 -3.65 -22.69
N ARG A 118 -2.52 -4.02 -21.76
CA ARG A 118 -3.97 -3.80 -21.88
C ARG A 118 -4.35 -2.33 -22.00
N ARG A 119 -3.45 -1.42 -21.64
CA ARG A 119 -3.66 0.03 -21.60
C ARG A 119 -2.83 0.77 -22.63
N ASN A 120 -2.32 0.05 -23.64
CA ASN A 120 -1.45 0.58 -24.69
C ASN A 120 -0.12 1.16 -24.16
N LEU A 121 0.35 0.69 -23.01
CA LEU A 121 1.62 1.09 -22.43
C LEU A 121 2.66 -0.02 -22.60
N PHE A 122 3.78 0.31 -23.24
CA PHE A 122 4.84 -0.64 -23.56
C PHE A 122 6.14 -0.24 -22.86
N THR A 123 6.29 -0.73 -21.63
CA THR A 123 7.48 -0.60 -20.78
C THR A 123 7.90 -1.98 -20.29
N PRO A 124 9.07 -2.50 -20.68
CA PRO A 124 9.47 -3.89 -20.37
C PRO A 124 9.72 -4.14 -18.88
N ASN A 125 10.16 -3.13 -18.12
CA ASN A 125 10.45 -3.26 -16.69
C ASN A 125 9.96 -2.03 -15.90
N PRO A 126 8.63 -1.88 -15.66
CA PRO A 126 8.13 -0.79 -14.84
C PRO A 126 8.60 -0.97 -13.38
N ASP A 127 9.13 0.10 -12.77
CA ASP A 127 9.53 0.05 -11.36
C ASP A 127 8.31 -0.10 -10.46
N LEU A 128 8.32 -1.08 -9.57
CA LEU A 128 7.30 -1.27 -8.54
C LEU A 128 7.96 -1.87 -7.29
N PRO A 129 8.32 -1.03 -6.30
CA PRO A 129 9.13 -1.44 -5.16
C PRO A 129 8.28 -2.11 -4.06
N VAL A 130 7.62 -3.24 -4.37
CA VAL A 130 6.79 -3.98 -3.41
C VAL A 130 7.61 -5.03 -2.68
N ARG A 131 7.69 -4.90 -1.36
CA ARG A 131 8.28 -5.91 -0.46
C ARG A 131 7.29 -6.28 0.63
N LEU A 132 6.54 -7.36 0.40
CA LEU A 132 5.65 -7.89 1.43
C LEU A 132 6.49 -8.38 2.62
N ARG A 133 6.24 -7.82 3.80
CA ARG A 133 6.85 -8.34 5.03
C ARG A 133 6.33 -9.76 5.25
N ARG A 134 7.23 -10.70 5.53
CA ARG A 134 6.81 -12.04 5.96
C ARG A 134 5.93 -11.84 7.20
N GLY A 135 4.69 -12.32 7.10
CA GLY A 135 3.78 -12.30 8.25
C GLY A 135 4.43 -13.03 9.42
N ARG A 136 4.11 -12.61 10.65
CA ARG A 136 4.44 -13.41 11.83
C ARG A 136 3.87 -14.81 11.61
N PRO A 137 4.64 -15.89 11.83
CA PRO A 137 4.12 -17.25 11.73
C PRO A 137 2.80 -17.37 12.51
N PRO A 138 1.79 -18.07 11.97
CA PRO A 138 0.55 -18.27 12.71
C PRO A 138 0.88 -18.99 14.03
N VAL A 139 0.62 -18.31 15.15
CA VAL A 139 0.77 -18.92 16.48
C VAL A 139 -0.41 -19.87 16.68
N SER A 140 -0.13 -21.13 17.03
CA SER A 140 -1.18 -22.12 17.28
C SER A 140 -2.17 -21.63 18.33
N LEU A 141 -3.42 -22.09 18.25
CA LEU A 141 -4.46 -21.75 19.24
C LEU A 141 -4.04 -22.16 20.66
N GLU A 142 -3.32 -23.27 20.78
CA GLU A 142 -2.80 -23.76 22.04
C GLU A 142 -1.76 -22.82 22.65
N THR A 143 -0.78 -22.38 21.85
CA THR A 143 0.22 -21.40 22.28
C THR A 143 -0.42 -20.06 22.66
N LYS A 144 -1.45 -19.62 21.94
CA LYS A 144 -2.24 -18.43 22.33
C LYS A 144 -2.94 -18.62 23.68
N ARG A 145 -3.59 -19.77 23.90
CA ARG A 145 -4.27 -20.10 25.17
C ARG A 145 -3.29 -20.17 26.33
N ALA A 146 -2.13 -20.81 26.14
CA ALA A 146 -1.07 -20.90 27.15
C ALA A 146 -0.53 -19.51 27.53
N ASN A 147 -0.25 -18.66 26.53
CA ASN A 147 0.21 -17.28 26.76
C ASN A 147 -0.85 -16.43 27.48
N ASN A 148 -2.13 -16.56 27.11
CA ASN A 148 -3.21 -15.88 27.83
C ASN A 148 -3.34 -16.36 29.28
N ARG A 149 -3.28 -17.67 29.53
CA ARG A 149 -3.29 -18.23 30.91
C ARG A 149 -2.12 -17.70 31.74
N ALA A 150 -0.91 -17.67 31.17
CA ALA A 150 0.27 -17.13 31.83
C ALA A 150 0.11 -15.63 32.13
N ARG A 151 -0.45 -14.86 31.19
CA ARG A 151 -0.75 -13.43 31.37
C ARG A 151 -1.77 -13.20 32.48
N GLN A 152 -2.85 -13.99 32.50
CA GLN A 152 -3.90 -13.93 33.52
C GLN A 152 -3.33 -14.26 34.91
N ARG A 153 -2.52 -15.31 35.03
CA ARG A 153 -1.84 -15.67 36.30
C ARG A 153 -0.96 -14.54 36.81
N ARG A 154 -0.12 -13.95 35.94
CA ARG A 154 0.73 -12.80 36.32
C ARG A 154 -0.08 -11.59 36.75
N PHE A 155 -1.25 -11.36 36.17
CA PHE A 155 -2.14 -10.28 36.57
C PHE A 155 -2.79 -10.56 37.93
N GLN A 156 -3.31 -11.77 38.15
CA GLN A 156 -3.93 -12.18 39.42
C GLN A 156 -2.93 -12.14 40.58
N LEU A 157 -1.71 -12.64 40.38
CA LEU A 157 -0.66 -12.60 41.40
C LEU A 157 -0.29 -11.16 41.78
N ARG A 158 -0.09 -10.28 40.79
CA ARG A 158 0.16 -8.86 41.04
C ARG A 158 -0.98 -8.19 41.78
N ARG A 159 -2.24 -8.49 41.39
CA ARG A 159 -3.42 -7.94 42.06
C ARG A 159 -3.54 -8.43 43.50
N LYS A 160 -3.27 -9.71 43.76
CA LYS A 160 -3.31 -10.29 45.11
C LYS A 160 -2.23 -9.69 46.01
N ALA A 161 -1.01 -9.53 45.50
CA ALA A 161 0.09 -8.88 46.23
C ALA A 161 -0.26 -7.42 46.56
N LEU A 162 -0.80 -6.67 45.58
CA LEU A 162 -1.21 -5.28 45.78
C LEU A 162 -2.35 -5.16 46.81
N LEU A 163 -3.33 -6.07 46.78
CA LEU A 163 -4.39 -6.13 47.80
C LEU A 163 -3.82 -6.43 49.19
N SER A 164 -2.88 -7.37 49.28
CA SER A 164 -2.22 -7.71 50.55
C SER A 164 -1.46 -6.51 51.14
N ASP A 165 -0.71 -5.79 50.32
CA ASP A 165 0.03 -4.58 50.72
C ASP A 165 -0.92 -3.47 51.19
N LEU A 166 -2.03 -3.25 50.48
CA LEU A 166 -3.05 -2.28 50.87
C LEU A 166 -3.75 -2.65 52.19
N LEU A 167 -4.08 -3.92 52.39
CA LEU A 167 -4.70 -4.40 53.63
C LEU A 167 -3.73 -4.27 54.82
N GLN A 168 -2.45 -4.58 54.62
CA GLN A 168 -1.43 -4.40 55.67
C GLN A 168 -1.22 -2.93 56.04
N ARG A 169 -1.31 -1.99 55.09
CA ARG A 169 -1.26 -0.55 55.37
C ARG A 169 -2.52 0.01 56.02
N ALA A 170 -3.65 -0.67 55.87
CA ALA A 170 -4.94 -0.23 56.41
C ALA A 170 -5.21 -0.71 57.85
N ILE A 171 -4.39 -1.63 58.38
CA ILE A 171 -4.42 -2.01 59.79
C ILE A 171 -3.65 -0.93 60.57
N PRO A 172 -4.29 -0.14 61.45
CA PRO A 172 -3.58 0.80 62.30
C PRO A 172 -2.68 0.01 63.25
N ASN A 173 -1.43 0.44 63.43
CA ASN A 173 -0.60 0.03 64.56
C ASN A 173 -1.19 0.65 65.84
N ASP A 174 -2.30 0.11 66.33
CA ASP A 174 -2.61 0.22 67.75
C ASP A 174 -1.88 -0.92 68.44
N GLU A 175 -0.77 -0.57 69.08
CA GLU A 175 -0.59 -0.72 70.53
C GLU A 175 0.88 -0.45 70.89
N SER A 176 1.17 0.83 71.08
CA SER A 176 2.16 1.28 72.06
C SER A 176 1.37 1.89 73.21
N THR A 177 1.24 1.21 74.34
CA THR A 177 1.79 1.58 75.67
C THR A 177 1.38 0.53 76.70
#